data_AF-A0A0J1AW14-F1
#
_entry.id   AF-A0A0J1AW14-F1
#
_cell.length_a   1.000
_cell.length_b   1.000
_cell.length_c   1.000
_cell.angle_alpha   90.00
_cell.angle_beta   90.00
_cell.angle_gamma   90.00
#
_symmetry.space_group_name_H-M   'P 1'
#
loop_
_entity.id
_entity.type
_entity.pdbx_description
1 polymer ?
#
loop_
_entity_poly.entity_id
_entity_poly.type
_entity_poly.pdbx_seq_one_letter_code
_entity_poly.pdbx_strand_id
1 'polypeptide(L)'
;MWNKPAQAIQGAVQDWGQWASSSPLGNQQGQQSWQNNGQQQSWQQNNGQQQSWQQHNGQQQSWQDKGQHGQHNQHNQHSQHNQHNQHQGQSSWQPQHQQHNSWQQNQNQAQGHGHGQHNQHKPQHHKPQHHKPNNSVNLNPTWEEMMSASGWAEGHEPGHGHGHGQGHKHSHSHSHSQSQTWSHEVPLQDGSMPRFPGRSDKLVDAPTGHSVRKHYMQHLQPAPLLSRSPFIPRAMVEHLMRKKKDAAISIKYMPGDAISNMEGTAHTFLTPIVFARMHGDYAYEGSHTVLPYAGRAREVVVSAAIQPDFEDCNGMMALARLEHHAIQGVDWPQWGQNIASASEKANPSTRASYDRDVRAHLIHHLVKRLPALHEVHPLSVPQAIAQLEAGATHGAVRLPKAVVSLDLLFRVYVEALANELGALEAVCPSYVYTSDPPAIFARECDATLLNRLQAAALAHLVALNPGRLKNMRIFAFNDYADPQAVWHFQKALQGTGVKVMRKADLFPSTNGGYYSPPAEGKGALLVLHNNSDAFGQNIETEGPGGSMDGAIGCNSSVAGSVRRDRHDLVSRVLKRGERLRVW
;
A
#
# COMPACT_ATOMS: atom_id res chain seq x y z
N MET A 1 24.08 8.18 21.13
CA MET A 1 23.73 9.61 21.30
C MET A 1 22.22 9.88 21.08
N TRP A 2 21.31 8.96 21.44
CA TRP A 2 19.86 9.02 21.14
C TRP A 2 18.98 8.77 22.38
N ASN A 3 19.15 9.54 23.47
CA ASN A 3 18.33 9.36 24.70
C ASN A 3 17.45 10.56 25.07
N LYS A 4 17.31 11.58 24.20
CA LYS A 4 16.49 12.78 24.47
C LYS A 4 15.11 12.90 23.78
N PRO A 5 14.64 12.06 22.82
CA PRO A 5 13.29 12.24 22.26
C PRO A 5 12.14 11.66 23.11
N ALA A 6 12.40 10.71 24.02
CA ALA A 6 11.32 9.93 24.66
C ALA A 6 10.38 10.76 25.55
N GLN A 7 10.89 11.82 26.21
CA GLN A 7 10.12 12.65 27.13
C GLN A 7 9.18 13.64 26.42
N ALA A 8 9.61 14.21 25.29
CA ALA A 8 8.74 15.07 24.47
C ALA A 8 7.62 14.27 23.79
N ILE A 9 7.90 13.02 23.42
CA ILE A 9 6.93 12.09 22.82
C ILE A 9 5.89 11.64 23.85
N GLN A 10 6.28 11.35 25.09
CA GLN A 10 5.32 11.04 26.16
C GLN A 10 4.42 12.23 26.49
N GLY A 11 4.92 13.47 26.48
CA GLY A 11 4.10 14.67 26.71
C GLY A 11 3.02 14.88 25.64
N ALA A 12 3.38 14.79 24.36
CA ALA A 12 2.43 14.94 23.26
C ALA A 12 1.39 13.79 23.19
N VAL A 13 1.79 12.58 23.59
CA VAL A 13 0.88 11.42 23.70
C VAL A 13 -0.02 11.51 24.94
N GLN A 14 0.46 12.06 26.05
CA GLN A 14 -0.32 12.27 27.27
C GLN A 14 -1.37 13.38 27.12
N ASP A 15 -1.08 14.46 26.39
CA ASP A 15 -2.08 15.49 26.04
C ASP A 15 -3.26 14.92 25.25
N TRP A 16 -2.99 13.87 24.46
CA TRP A 16 -4.01 13.16 23.71
C TRP A 16 -4.93 12.30 24.61
N GLY A 17 -4.38 11.71 25.68
CA GLY A 17 -5.13 10.93 26.67
C GLY A 17 -5.85 11.77 27.75
N GLN A 18 -5.29 12.92 28.16
CA GLN A 18 -5.89 13.77 29.21
C GLN A 18 -7.17 14.50 28.76
N TRP A 19 -7.42 14.60 27.46
CA TRP A 19 -8.66 15.19 26.92
C TRP A 19 -9.82 14.20 26.79
N ALA A 20 -9.55 12.88 26.77
CA ALA A 20 -10.60 11.86 26.69
C ALA A 20 -11.45 11.78 27.97
N SER A 21 -10.96 12.31 29.10
CA SER A 21 -11.64 12.34 30.39
C SER A 21 -12.45 13.63 30.65
N SER A 22 -12.44 14.61 29.74
CA SER A 22 -13.07 15.92 29.95
C SER A 22 -14.13 16.30 28.89
N SER A 23 -14.88 15.33 28.36
CA SER A 23 -16.07 15.60 27.53
C SER A 23 -17.33 15.77 28.39
N PRO A 24 -18.01 16.93 28.37
CA PRO A 24 -19.33 17.08 28.95
C PRO A 24 -20.38 16.70 27.90
N LEU A 25 -20.70 15.41 27.79
CA LEU A 25 -21.92 14.96 27.11
C LEU A 25 -22.79 14.23 28.13
N GLY A 26 -23.54 15.03 28.87
CA GLY A 26 -24.62 14.58 29.73
C GLY A 26 -25.80 14.07 28.90
N ASN A 27 -26.39 12.97 29.40
CA ASN A 27 -27.67 12.41 28.97
C ASN A 27 -28.75 13.49 28.81
N GLN A 28 -29.25 13.69 27.59
CA GLN A 28 -30.63 14.11 27.36
C GLN A 28 -31.22 13.31 26.20
N GLN A 29 -32.10 12.35 26.55
CA GLN A 29 -33.06 11.77 25.63
C GLN A 29 -34.12 12.83 25.31
N GLY A 30 -34.02 13.43 24.12
CA GLY A 30 -35.07 14.25 23.53
C GLY A 30 -35.46 13.65 22.18
N GLN A 31 -36.64 13.06 22.09
CA GLN A 31 -37.25 12.66 20.82
C GLN A 31 -37.49 13.93 19.98
N GLN A 32 -36.81 14.04 18.84
CA GLN A 32 -37.23 14.90 17.75
C GLN A 32 -37.22 14.10 16.45
N SER A 33 -38.42 13.91 15.90
CA SER A 33 -38.67 13.31 14.60
C SER A 33 -38.15 14.21 13.49
N TRP A 34 -37.22 13.69 12.69
CA TRP A 34 -36.92 14.22 11.36
C TRP A 34 -37.41 13.21 10.33
N GLN A 35 -38.48 13.56 9.63
CA GLN A 35 -38.87 12.90 8.40
C GLN A 35 -37.82 13.24 7.33
N ASN A 36 -37.12 12.21 6.85
CA ASN A 36 -36.30 12.33 5.65
C ASN A 36 -36.74 11.26 4.66
N ASN A 37 -37.27 11.73 3.53
CA ASN A 37 -37.66 10.91 2.39
C ASN A 37 -36.42 10.42 1.66
N GLY A 38 -36.36 9.11 1.39
CA GLY A 38 -35.60 8.59 0.24
C GLY A 38 -34.55 7.54 0.56
N GLN A 39 -34.96 6.28 0.39
CA GLN A 39 -34.17 5.11 0.00
C GLN A 39 -33.10 4.59 0.98
N GLN A 40 -33.56 3.75 1.90
CA GLN A 40 -32.75 2.65 2.43
C GLN A 40 -32.63 1.55 1.36
N GLN A 41 -31.42 1.21 0.94
CA GLN A 41 -31.13 -0.09 0.35
C GLN A 41 -30.45 -0.96 1.41
N SER A 42 -31.11 -2.07 1.74
CA SER A 42 -30.59 -3.11 2.64
C SER A 42 -29.52 -3.93 1.91
N TRP A 43 -28.31 -3.96 2.45
CA TRP A 43 -27.29 -4.93 2.04
C TRP A 43 -27.52 -6.25 2.77
N GLN A 44 -28.12 -7.23 2.09
CA GLN A 44 -28.04 -8.63 2.49
C GLN A 44 -26.84 -9.29 1.79
N GLN A 45 -25.85 -9.69 2.58
CA GLN A 45 -24.74 -10.52 2.14
C GLN A 45 -25.24 -11.93 1.82
N ASN A 46 -25.11 -12.36 0.56
CA ASN A 46 -25.25 -13.75 0.18
C ASN A 46 -23.88 -14.30 -0.23
N ASN A 47 -23.38 -15.23 0.59
CA ASN A 47 -22.29 -16.13 0.24
C ASN A 47 -22.76 -17.10 -0.85
N GLY A 48 -22.05 -17.17 -1.98
CA GLY A 48 -22.37 -18.10 -3.04
C GLY A 48 -21.19 -18.35 -3.95
N GLN A 49 -20.56 -19.51 -3.79
CA GLN A 49 -19.64 -20.13 -4.72
C GLN A 49 -20.26 -20.16 -6.14
N GLN A 50 -19.52 -19.69 -7.15
CA GLN A 50 -19.87 -19.97 -8.54
C GLN A 50 -18.97 -21.10 -9.06
N GLN A 51 -19.56 -22.29 -9.15
CA GLN A 51 -19.10 -23.34 -10.06
C GLN A 51 -19.84 -23.20 -11.39
N SER A 52 -19.08 -23.38 -12.46
CA SER A 52 -19.47 -23.40 -13.87
C SER A 52 -20.53 -24.45 -14.20
N TRP A 53 -21.47 -24.09 -15.09
CA TRP A 53 -22.09 -25.03 -16.02
C TRP A 53 -22.33 -24.35 -17.38
N GLN A 54 -21.65 -24.85 -18.41
CA GLN A 54 -22.10 -24.76 -19.80
C GLN A 54 -22.70 -26.13 -20.16
N GLN A 55 -23.90 -26.15 -20.75
CA GLN A 55 -24.22 -26.96 -21.94
C GLN A 55 -25.61 -26.65 -22.52
N HIS A 56 -25.56 -26.16 -23.76
CA HIS A 56 -26.36 -26.39 -24.98
C HIS A 56 -27.84 -26.84 -25.01
N ASN A 57 -28.52 -26.13 -25.93
CA ASN A 57 -29.46 -26.55 -26.98
C ASN A 57 -30.98 -26.54 -26.73
N GLY A 58 -31.66 -25.73 -27.57
CA GLY A 58 -32.82 -26.21 -28.32
C GLY A 58 -33.96 -25.21 -28.53
N GLN A 59 -34.23 -24.91 -29.81
CA GLN A 59 -35.53 -24.50 -30.39
C GLN A 59 -36.00 -23.06 -30.12
N GLN A 60 -36.72 -22.35 -30.99
CA GLN A 60 -37.02 -22.41 -32.42
C GLN A 60 -37.63 -21.01 -32.76
N GLN A 61 -37.70 -20.72 -34.05
CA GLN A 61 -38.12 -19.47 -34.69
C GLN A 61 -39.55 -18.98 -34.32
N SER A 62 -39.74 -17.66 -34.30
CA SER A 62 -40.68 -16.98 -35.23
C SER A 62 -40.52 -15.45 -35.14
N TRP A 63 -40.21 -14.81 -36.27
CA TRP A 63 -40.49 -13.40 -36.52
C TRP A 63 -41.50 -13.38 -37.66
N GLN A 64 -42.67 -12.80 -37.40
CA GLN A 64 -43.68 -12.52 -38.41
C GLN A 64 -43.44 -11.13 -39.01
N ASP A 65 -43.44 -11.10 -40.34
CA ASP A 65 -43.50 -9.95 -41.22
C ASP A 65 -44.65 -8.98 -40.91
N LYS A 66 -44.42 -7.71 -41.24
CA LYS A 66 -45.40 -6.87 -41.96
C LYS A 66 -44.75 -5.65 -42.64
N GLY A 67 -44.82 -5.66 -43.98
CA GLY A 67 -45.15 -4.56 -44.91
C GLY A 67 -44.19 -3.34 -44.97
N GLN A 68 -43.38 -3.17 -46.00
CA GLN A 68 -43.67 -2.69 -47.39
C GLN A 68 -43.82 -1.16 -47.58
N HIS A 69 -43.14 -0.73 -48.66
CA HIS A 69 -43.16 0.56 -49.42
C HIS A 69 -41.91 1.43 -49.18
N GLY A 70 -41.08 1.79 -50.17
CA GLY A 70 -41.08 1.57 -51.63
C GLY A 70 -39.78 2.12 -52.25
N GLN A 71 -39.35 1.52 -53.37
CA GLN A 71 -38.89 2.13 -54.65
C GLN A 71 -38.28 3.56 -54.60
N HIS A 72 -37.20 3.95 -55.27
CA HIS A 72 -36.49 3.54 -56.48
C HIS A 72 -35.16 4.34 -56.50
N ASN A 73 -34.03 3.77 -56.92
CA ASN A 73 -33.38 4.14 -58.19
C ASN A 73 -32.09 3.36 -58.46
N GLN A 74 -31.95 2.98 -59.72
CA GLN A 74 -30.84 2.26 -60.35
C GLN A 74 -29.75 3.24 -60.81
N HIS A 75 -28.47 2.82 -60.84
CA HIS A 75 -27.65 2.83 -62.06
C HIS A 75 -26.30 2.10 -61.91
N ASN A 76 -26.03 1.23 -62.90
CA ASN A 76 -24.79 0.73 -63.54
C ASN A 76 -23.52 0.43 -62.71
N GLN A 77 -22.96 -0.79 -62.68
CA GLN A 77 -22.45 -1.71 -63.74
C GLN A 77 -21.05 -1.39 -64.31
N HIS A 78 -20.23 -2.47 -64.38
CA HIS A 78 -18.98 -2.76 -65.13
C HIS A 78 -17.66 -2.25 -64.51
N SER A 79 -16.54 -3.00 -64.40
CA SER A 79 -15.99 -4.23 -65.03
C SER A 79 -15.00 -4.91 -64.03
N GLN A 80 -14.97 -6.23 -63.83
CA GLN A 80 -14.23 -7.31 -64.54
C GLN A 80 -12.67 -7.25 -64.60
N HIS A 81 -12.08 -8.42 -64.24
CA HIS A 81 -10.69 -8.95 -64.41
C HIS A 81 -9.59 -8.35 -63.50
N ASN A 82 -8.72 -9.13 -62.83
CA ASN A 82 -7.90 -10.23 -63.35
C ASN A 82 -7.50 -11.26 -62.26
N GLN A 83 -7.22 -12.49 -62.70
CA GLN A 83 -6.77 -13.64 -61.88
C GLN A 83 -5.23 -13.75 -61.76
N HIS A 84 -4.81 -14.69 -60.89
CA HIS A 84 -3.52 -15.39 -60.73
C HIS A 84 -2.36 -14.65 -59.99
N ASN A 85 -1.96 -15.14 -58.81
CA ASN A 85 -1.00 -16.25 -58.73
C ASN A 85 -0.97 -16.88 -57.31
N GLN A 86 -0.89 -18.21 -57.28
CA GLN A 86 -0.67 -19.03 -56.08
C GLN A 86 0.82 -19.05 -55.73
N HIS A 87 1.17 -19.02 -54.44
CA HIS A 87 2.22 -19.90 -53.93
C HIS A 87 1.96 -20.28 -52.47
N GLN A 88 2.23 -21.56 -52.23
CA GLN A 88 1.95 -22.35 -51.05
C GLN A 88 2.91 -22.01 -49.90
N GLY A 89 2.42 -22.18 -48.68
CA GLY A 89 3.21 -22.11 -47.45
C GLY A 89 2.38 -22.56 -46.25
N GLN A 90 2.03 -23.85 -46.23
CA GLN A 90 1.36 -24.49 -45.10
C GLN A 90 2.29 -24.54 -43.88
N SER A 91 1.83 -24.06 -42.73
CA SER A 91 2.26 -24.60 -41.43
C SER A 91 1.06 -24.59 -40.48
N SER A 92 0.45 -25.75 -40.34
CA SER A 92 -0.63 -26.04 -39.40
C SER A 92 -0.06 -26.35 -38.02
N TRP A 93 -0.39 -25.54 -37.02
CA TRP A 93 -0.26 -25.93 -35.61
C TRP A 93 -1.62 -26.45 -35.13
N GLN A 94 -1.70 -27.77 -34.92
CA GLN A 94 -2.78 -28.42 -34.19
C GLN A 94 -2.52 -28.29 -32.68
N PRO A 95 -3.56 -28.08 -31.84
CA PRO A 95 -3.43 -28.25 -30.39
C PRO A 95 -3.57 -29.73 -30.01
N GLN A 96 -2.59 -30.25 -29.28
CA GLN A 96 -2.67 -31.57 -28.66
C GLN A 96 -3.66 -31.56 -27.49
N HIS A 97 -4.66 -32.44 -27.58
CA HIS A 97 -5.40 -32.96 -26.44
C HIS A 97 -4.46 -33.77 -25.55
N GLN A 98 -4.39 -33.45 -24.25
CA GLN A 98 -3.85 -34.37 -23.26
C GLN A 98 -4.98 -35.12 -22.55
N GLN A 99 -4.79 -36.43 -22.54
CA GLN A 99 -5.69 -37.45 -22.06
C GLN A 99 -5.64 -37.56 -20.54
N HIS A 100 -6.81 -37.81 -19.95
CA HIS A 100 -6.97 -38.39 -18.62
C HIS A 100 -6.28 -39.75 -18.55
N ASN A 101 -5.55 -40.01 -17.46
CA ASN A 101 -5.31 -41.37 -16.99
C ASN A 101 -5.48 -41.44 -15.47
N SER A 102 -6.40 -42.32 -15.09
CA SER A 102 -6.72 -42.80 -13.75
C SER A 102 -5.67 -43.78 -13.24
N TRP A 103 -5.33 -43.71 -11.95
CA TRP A 103 -4.83 -44.86 -11.18
C TRP A 103 -5.49 -44.91 -9.80
N GLN A 104 -5.91 -46.13 -9.45
CA GLN A 104 -6.66 -46.52 -8.25
C GLN A 104 -5.77 -46.73 -7.02
N GLN A 105 -6.40 -46.52 -5.86
CA GLN A 105 -6.33 -47.27 -4.59
C GLN A 105 -4.96 -47.64 -3.99
N ASN A 106 -4.74 -47.20 -2.74
CA ASN A 106 -4.63 -48.19 -1.66
C ASN A 106 -5.02 -47.64 -0.28
N GLN A 107 -5.47 -48.57 0.55
CA GLN A 107 -6.11 -48.44 1.85
C GLN A 107 -5.20 -47.92 2.96
N ASN A 108 -5.79 -47.37 4.03
CA ASN A 108 -5.46 -47.84 5.37
C ASN A 108 -6.59 -47.62 6.38
N GLN A 109 -6.87 -48.71 7.08
CA GLN A 109 -7.79 -48.89 8.19
C GLN A 109 -7.25 -48.20 9.45
N ALA A 110 -8.16 -47.71 10.31
CA ALA A 110 -7.95 -47.71 11.75
C ALA A 110 -9.31 -47.80 12.44
N GLN A 111 -9.67 -49.03 12.83
CA GLN A 111 -10.58 -49.27 13.95
C GLN A 111 -9.80 -49.08 15.25
N GLY A 112 -10.43 -48.43 16.22
CA GLY A 112 -9.90 -48.27 17.57
C GLY A 112 -11.04 -47.89 18.53
N HIS A 113 -11.81 -48.89 18.93
CA HIS A 113 -12.72 -48.84 20.06
C HIS A 113 -11.95 -48.60 21.38
N GLY A 114 -12.58 -47.90 22.33
CA GLY A 114 -12.42 -48.27 23.75
C GLY A 114 -12.25 -47.13 24.75
N HIS A 115 -13.33 -46.92 25.54
CA HIS A 115 -13.37 -46.39 26.91
C HIS A 115 -13.08 -44.89 27.12
N GLY A 116 -13.83 -44.13 27.91
CA GLY A 116 -15.00 -44.43 28.74
C GLY A 116 -15.49 -43.12 29.35
N GLN A 117 -16.81 -42.92 29.40
CA GLN A 117 -17.43 -41.90 30.23
C GLN A 117 -17.77 -42.53 31.59
N HIS A 118 -17.28 -41.94 32.68
CA HIS A 118 -18.06 -41.78 33.90
C HIS A 118 -17.46 -40.68 34.76
N ASN A 119 -18.18 -39.56 34.79
CA ASN A 119 -18.06 -38.48 35.75
C ASN A 119 -19.01 -38.81 36.91
N GLN A 120 -18.51 -38.94 38.15
CA GLN A 120 -19.32 -38.74 39.37
C GLN A 120 -18.48 -38.16 40.51
N HIS A 121 -19.15 -37.27 41.25
CA HIS A 121 -18.73 -36.34 42.28
C HIS A 121 -18.00 -36.90 43.51
N LYS A 122 -17.09 -36.11 44.11
CA LYS A 122 -17.37 -35.30 45.33
C LYS A 122 -16.17 -34.42 45.76
N PRO A 123 -16.44 -33.28 46.42
CA PRO A 123 -15.44 -32.30 46.82
C PRO A 123 -14.91 -32.55 48.24
N GLN A 124 -13.63 -32.26 48.49
CA GLN A 124 -13.11 -32.11 49.84
C GLN A 124 -12.65 -30.67 50.09
N HIS A 125 -13.29 -30.09 51.11
CA HIS A 125 -12.92 -28.86 51.79
C HIS A 125 -11.56 -29.00 52.46
N HIS A 126 -10.67 -28.03 52.28
CA HIS A 126 -9.81 -27.56 53.35
C HIS A 126 -9.71 -26.04 53.35
N LYS A 127 -10.05 -25.47 54.51
CA LYS A 127 -9.95 -24.06 54.89
C LYS A 127 -8.55 -23.76 55.47
N PRO A 128 -8.21 -22.47 55.67
CA PRO A 128 -6.85 -21.94 55.51
C PRO A 128 -6.05 -21.90 56.81
N GLN A 129 -4.73 -21.91 56.70
CA GLN A 129 -3.85 -21.49 57.78
C GLN A 129 -3.35 -20.06 57.55
N HIS A 130 -3.61 -19.25 58.58
CA HIS A 130 -3.10 -17.91 58.79
C HIS A 130 -1.60 -17.94 59.12
N HIS A 131 -0.81 -17.09 58.46
CA HIS A 131 0.31 -16.41 59.11
C HIS A 131 0.52 -15.02 58.49
N LYS A 132 0.52 -14.00 59.35
CA LYS A 132 1.03 -12.63 59.18
C LYS A 132 2.02 -12.40 60.34
N PRO A 133 2.77 -11.29 60.38
CA PRO A 133 3.66 -10.75 59.35
C PRO A 133 5.07 -10.54 59.95
N ASN A 134 6.08 -10.24 59.13
CA ASN A 134 7.21 -9.48 59.67
C ASN A 134 7.74 -8.47 58.65
N ASN A 135 7.91 -7.25 59.17
CA ASN A 135 8.50 -6.08 58.54
C ASN A 135 9.90 -6.40 58.01
N SER A 136 10.29 -5.78 56.89
CA SER A 136 11.37 -4.78 56.90
C SER A 136 11.80 -4.32 55.51
N VAL A 137 12.06 -3.01 55.47
CA VAL A 137 12.99 -2.23 54.64
C VAL A 137 12.79 -2.19 53.12
N ASN A 138 12.28 -1.03 52.74
CA ASN A 138 12.27 -0.41 51.43
C ASN A 138 13.64 0.25 51.19
N LEU A 139 14.41 -0.19 50.18
CA LEU A 139 15.53 0.57 49.61
C LEU A 139 15.68 0.25 48.11
N ASN A 140 15.17 1.15 47.27
CA ASN A 140 15.58 1.31 45.88
C ASN A 140 16.99 1.92 45.83
N PRO A 141 17.93 1.40 45.03
CA PRO A 141 19.06 2.18 44.57
C PRO A 141 18.74 2.84 43.21
N THR A 142 18.86 4.15 43.17
CA THR A 142 18.81 4.99 41.98
C THR A 142 20.07 4.83 41.13
N TRP A 143 19.90 4.87 39.81
CA TRP A 143 20.90 4.62 38.76
C TRP A 143 22.08 5.62 38.68
N GLU A 144 22.26 6.51 39.66
CA GLU A 144 23.28 7.57 39.65
C GLU A 144 24.59 7.21 40.39
N GLU A 145 24.72 5.99 40.91
CA GLU A 145 25.95 5.53 41.62
C GLU A 145 26.81 4.50 40.85
N MET A 146 26.59 4.31 39.54
CA MET A 146 27.33 3.32 38.73
C MET A 146 28.31 3.88 37.69
N MET A 147 28.68 5.16 37.76
CA MET A 147 29.64 5.76 36.82
C MET A 147 30.74 6.53 37.54
N SER A 148 31.74 5.82 38.07
CA SER A 148 33.08 6.37 38.30
C SER A 148 34.13 5.26 38.28
N ALA A 149 35.33 5.60 37.82
CA ALA A 149 36.56 4.79 37.72
C ALA A 149 36.75 3.91 36.47
N SER A 150 37.40 4.48 35.45
CA SER A 150 38.77 4.06 35.07
C SER A 150 39.30 4.97 33.97
N GLY A 151 40.43 5.62 34.24
CA GLY A 151 41.21 6.39 33.27
C GLY A 151 42.48 5.65 32.85
N TRP A 152 43.20 6.32 31.95
CA TRP A 152 44.60 6.15 31.52
C TRP A 152 44.89 5.09 30.45
N ALA A 153 45.23 5.55 29.24
CA ALA A 153 46.59 5.48 28.70
C ALA A 153 46.73 6.28 27.39
N GLU A 154 47.71 7.18 27.37
CA GLU A 154 48.26 7.87 26.21
C GLU A 154 49.11 6.92 25.35
N GLY A 155 49.32 7.25 24.07
CA GLY A 155 50.49 6.74 23.33
C GLY A 155 50.39 6.62 21.81
N HIS A 156 50.96 7.63 21.13
CA HIS A 156 51.75 7.53 19.88
C HIS A 156 51.09 7.33 18.50
N GLU A 157 51.19 8.39 17.67
CA GLU A 157 51.39 8.32 16.22
C GLU A 157 52.76 7.68 15.89
N PRO A 158 52.97 7.14 14.67
CA PRO A 158 53.50 8.00 13.59
C PRO A 158 53.07 7.60 12.16
N GLY A 159 53.29 8.53 11.22
CA GLY A 159 54.07 8.18 10.03
C GLY A 159 53.39 8.28 8.66
N HIS A 160 53.75 9.34 7.93
CA HIS A 160 53.62 9.49 6.49
C HIS A 160 54.28 8.36 5.67
N GLY A 161 53.70 8.06 4.51
CA GLY A 161 54.34 7.26 3.46
C GLY A 161 53.77 7.57 2.07
N HIS A 162 54.54 8.31 1.27
CA HIS A 162 54.35 8.47 -0.17
C HIS A 162 54.72 7.19 -0.93
N GLY A 163 54.04 6.92 -2.06
CA GLY A 163 54.44 5.87 -3.00
C GLY A 163 53.87 6.11 -4.41
N HIS A 164 54.77 6.47 -5.34
CA HIS A 164 54.57 6.57 -6.78
C HIS A 164 54.65 5.20 -7.49
N GLY A 165 54.03 5.09 -8.68
CA GLY A 165 54.32 4.10 -9.73
C GLY A 165 53.12 3.93 -10.67
N GLN A 166 53.08 4.52 -11.88
CA GLN A 166 53.57 3.96 -13.16
C GLN A 166 53.26 2.46 -13.28
N GLY A 167 52.59 1.92 -14.30
CA GLY A 167 52.12 2.32 -15.61
C GLY A 167 51.93 1.01 -16.42
N HIS A 168 51.02 0.94 -17.39
CA HIS A 168 51.23 0.26 -18.68
C HIS A 168 49.98 0.29 -19.56
N LYS A 169 50.23 0.66 -20.82
CA LYS A 169 49.32 0.69 -21.96
C LYS A 169 49.15 -0.72 -22.51
N HIS A 170 47.91 -1.11 -22.83
CA HIS A 170 47.64 -2.01 -23.96
C HIS A 170 46.37 -1.58 -24.67
N SER A 171 46.54 -1.13 -25.91
CA SER A 171 45.51 -0.78 -26.88
C SER A 171 45.04 -2.04 -27.60
N HIS A 172 43.77 -2.38 -27.53
CA HIS A 172 43.09 -3.29 -28.48
C HIS A 172 41.81 -2.60 -28.95
N SER A 173 41.77 -2.27 -30.23
CA SER A 173 40.63 -1.70 -30.95
C SER A 173 39.61 -2.79 -31.24
N HIS A 174 38.43 -2.71 -30.64
CA HIS A 174 37.23 -3.43 -31.07
C HIS A 174 36.07 -2.43 -31.14
N SER A 175 35.46 -2.33 -32.32
CA SER A 175 34.28 -1.52 -32.61
C SER A 175 33.10 -1.94 -31.73
N HIS A 176 32.83 -1.15 -30.69
CA HIS A 176 31.60 -1.23 -29.89
C HIS A 176 30.65 -0.11 -30.34
N SER A 177 29.44 -0.47 -30.73
CA SER A 177 28.33 0.46 -30.81
C SER A 177 28.12 1.05 -29.42
N GLN A 178 28.20 2.37 -29.32
CA GLN A 178 28.01 3.10 -28.08
C GLN A 178 26.55 2.97 -27.64
N SER A 179 26.24 2.00 -26.78
CA SER A 179 25.16 2.19 -25.83
C SER A 179 25.68 3.14 -24.75
N GLN A 180 25.31 4.41 -24.86
CA GLN A 180 25.48 5.34 -23.76
C GLN A 180 24.63 4.82 -22.60
N THR A 181 25.28 4.17 -21.65
CA THR A 181 24.71 3.90 -20.34
C THR A 181 24.57 5.24 -19.62
N TRP A 182 23.36 5.81 -19.67
CA TRP A 182 23.00 6.95 -18.85
C TRP A 182 22.83 6.49 -17.40
N SER A 183 23.94 6.25 -16.71
CA SER A 183 24.01 6.08 -15.25
C SER A 183 24.49 7.36 -14.57
N HIS A 184 24.18 8.51 -15.15
CA HIS A 184 24.26 9.77 -14.41
C HIS A 184 23.02 9.85 -13.52
N GLU A 185 23.17 9.53 -12.23
CA GLU A 185 22.44 10.27 -11.22
C GLU A 185 22.73 11.73 -11.49
N VAL A 186 21.82 12.46 -12.13
CA VAL A 186 21.97 13.90 -12.28
C VAL A 186 21.82 14.47 -10.88
N PRO A 187 22.91 14.90 -10.21
CA PRO A 187 22.76 15.68 -9.02
C PRO A 187 22.26 17.02 -9.54
N LEU A 188 21.03 17.40 -9.20
CA LEU A 188 20.62 18.79 -9.40
C LEU A 188 21.68 19.65 -8.70
N GLN A 189 22.22 20.64 -9.40
CA GLN A 189 23.44 21.37 -9.02
C GLN A 189 23.35 22.07 -7.65
N ASP A 190 22.18 22.11 -7.03
CA ASP A 190 21.87 22.66 -5.71
C ASP A 190 21.30 21.62 -4.71
N GLY A 191 21.14 20.36 -5.12
CA GLY A 191 20.49 19.31 -4.34
C GLY A 191 18.97 19.47 -4.18
N SER A 192 18.33 20.48 -4.78
CA SER A 192 16.88 20.69 -4.70
C SER A 192 16.16 19.80 -5.71
N MET A 193 15.06 19.16 -5.31
CA MET A 193 14.24 18.36 -6.22
C MET A 193 13.39 19.28 -7.10
N PRO A 194 13.20 18.99 -8.40
CA PRO A 194 12.37 19.82 -9.24
C PRO A 194 10.95 19.72 -8.73
N ARG A 195 10.35 20.87 -8.44
CA ARG A 195 8.95 20.93 -8.00
C ARG A 195 8.03 20.62 -9.18
N PHE A 196 6.92 19.96 -8.91
CA PHE A 196 5.89 19.78 -9.91
C PHE A 196 5.23 21.13 -10.21
N PRO A 197 5.18 21.52 -11.49
CA PRO A 197 4.44 22.70 -11.89
C PRO A 197 2.93 22.42 -11.81
N GLY A 198 2.13 23.47 -11.81
CA GLY A 198 0.71 23.36 -12.07
C GLY A 198 -0.20 23.57 -10.86
N ARG A 199 -1.49 23.37 -11.12
CA ARG A 199 -2.61 23.53 -10.18
C ARG A 199 -3.80 22.72 -10.67
N SER A 200 -4.57 22.17 -9.76
CA SER A 200 -5.65 21.25 -10.11
C SER A 200 -7.02 21.90 -10.15
N ASP A 201 -7.18 23.17 -9.81
CA ASP A 201 -8.46 23.88 -9.91
C ASP A 201 -8.72 24.46 -11.31
N LYS A 202 -7.83 24.20 -12.27
CA LYS A 202 -8.02 24.49 -13.70
C LYS A 202 -7.78 23.24 -14.52
N LEU A 203 -8.49 23.15 -15.64
CA LEU A 203 -8.25 22.13 -16.64
C LEU A 203 -7.26 22.68 -17.70
N VAL A 204 -6.45 21.80 -18.26
CA VAL A 204 -5.54 22.07 -19.37
C VAL A 204 -6.02 21.36 -20.62
N ASP A 205 -5.58 21.81 -21.79
CA ASP A 205 -5.85 21.10 -23.03
C ASP A 205 -5.17 19.74 -23.02
N ALA A 206 -5.85 18.74 -23.57
CA ALA A 206 -5.37 17.38 -23.59
C ALA A 206 -5.63 16.74 -24.96
N PRO A 207 -4.84 15.71 -25.33
CA PRO A 207 -5.07 14.96 -26.56
C PRO A 207 -6.52 14.46 -26.64
N THR A 208 -7.18 14.75 -27.76
CA THR A 208 -8.51 14.23 -28.09
C THR A 208 -8.39 13.01 -29.01
N GLY A 209 -9.26 12.02 -28.81
CA GLY A 209 -9.28 10.79 -29.61
C GLY A 209 -8.32 9.67 -29.12
N HIS A 210 -8.59 8.44 -29.57
CA HIS A 210 -7.96 7.19 -29.12
C HIS A 210 -8.11 6.85 -27.61
N SER A 211 -7.65 5.66 -27.22
CA SER A 211 -7.51 5.28 -25.81
C SER A 211 -6.45 6.17 -25.14
N VAL A 212 -6.84 6.90 -24.09
CA VAL A 212 -5.97 7.81 -23.32
C VAL A 212 -4.69 7.10 -22.84
N ARG A 213 -4.82 5.91 -22.25
CA ARG A 213 -3.68 5.07 -21.88
C ARG A 213 -2.76 4.80 -23.07
N LYS A 214 -3.32 4.34 -24.21
CA LYS A 214 -2.51 4.03 -25.41
C LYS A 214 -1.72 5.26 -25.87
N HIS A 215 -2.35 6.43 -25.90
CA HIS A 215 -1.67 7.67 -26.23
C HIS A 215 -0.47 7.91 -25.30
N TYR A 216 -0.68 7.93 -23.98
CA TYR A 216 0.42 8.22 -23.05
C TYR A 216 1.47 7.11 -22.94
N MET A 217 1.13 5.86 -23.25
CA MET A 217 2.10 4.77 -23.32
C MET A 217 3.04 4.88 -24.53
N GLN A 218 2.63 5.58 -25.59
CA GLN A 218 3.44 5.80 -26.80
C GLN A 218 4.34 7.04 -26.72
N HIS A 219 4.09 7.93 -25.76
CA HIS A 219 4.83 9.18 -25.59
C HIS A 219 5.65 9.16 -24.30
N LEU A 220 6.83 9.76 -24.31
CA LEU A 220 7.67 9.84 -23.11
C LEU A 220 6.95 10.62 -22.00
N GLN A 221 6.67 9.94 -20.89
CA GLN A 221 6.14 10.57 -19.69
C GLN A 221 7.25 10.83 -18.67
N PRO A 222 7.13 11.84 -17.79
CA PRO A 222 8.06 12.00 -16.68
C PRO A 222 8.21 10.72 -15.86
N ALA A 223 9.43 10.40 -15.42
CA ALA A 223 9.66 9.27 -14.52
C ALA A 223 9.02 9.53 -13.15
N PRO A 224 8.48 8.49 -12.49
CA PRO A 224 7.95 8.61 -11.15
C PRO A 224 9.07 9.02 -10.20
N LEU A 225 8.71 9.75 -9.16
CA LEU A 225 9.57 9.91 -8.01
C LEU A 225 9.32 8.74 -7.06
N LEU A 226 10.34 7.93 -6.77
CA LEU A 226 10.22 6.76 -5.91
C LEU A 226 10.75 7.08 -4.51
N SER A 227 9.86 7.28 -3.54
CA SER A 227 10.20 7.50 -2.14
C SER A 227 10.27 6.18 -1.39
N ARG A 228 11.33 5.93 -0.63
CA ARG A 228 11.49 4.65 0.09
C ARG A 228 12.02 4.82 1.50
N SER A 229 11.66 3.85 2.34
CA SER A 229 12.30 3.70 3.65
C SER A 229 13.77 3.32 3.51
N PRO A 230 14.65 3.74 4.44
CA PRO A 230 16.10 3.55 4.33
C PRO A 230 16.52 2.08 4.20
N PHE A 231 15.75 1.20 4.84
CA PHE A 231 15.99 -0.24 4.92
C PHE A 231 15.53 -1.01 3.67
N ILE A 232 14.87 -0.39 2.69
CA ILE A 232 14.54 -1.05 1.41
C ILE A 232 15.68 -0.79 0.41
N PRO A 233 16.54 -1.75 0.07
CA PRO A 233 17.70 -1.50 -0.80
C PRO A 233 17.28 -1.04 -2.21
N ARG A 234 18.15 -0.26 -2.89
CA ARG A 234 17.85 0.22 -4.25
C ARG A 234 17.58 -0.92 -5.25
N ALA A 235 18.34 -2.01 -5.16
CA ALA A 235 18.10 -3.20 -5.99
C ALA A 235 16.70 -3.81 -5.74
N MET A 236 16.21 -3.76 -4.50
CA MET A 236 14.86 -4.21 -4.17
C MET A 236 13.80 -3.26 -4.74
N VAL A 237 14.03 -1.95 -4.75
CA VAL A 237 13.14 -1.00 -5.45
C VAL A 237 13.03 -1.33 -6.93
N GLU A 238 14.16 -1.59 -7.58
CA GLU A 238 14.16 -1.97 -8.99
C GLU A 238 13.43 -3.29 -9.24
N HIS A 239 13.68 -4.29 -8.40
CA HIS A 239 12.97 -5.56 -8.43
C HIS A 239 11.45 -5.36 -8.29
N LEU A 240 11.00 -4.66 -7.24
CA LEU A 240 9.58 -4.42 -6.96
C LEU A 240 8.88 -3.59 -8.05
N MET A 241 9.56 -2.63 -8.66
CA MET A 241 8.95 -1.80 -9.71
C MET A 241 8.94 -2.47 -11.08
N ARG A 242 9.88 -3.36 -11.39
CA ARG A 242 10.00 -3.98 -12.72
C ARG A 242 9.38 -5.37 -12.83
N LYS A 243 9.26 -6.11 -11.72
CA LYS A 243 8.91 -7.54 -11.73
C LYS A 243 7.48 -7.84 -11.28
N LYS A 244 6.64 -6.81 -11.17
CA LYS A 244 5.19 -6.97 -10.99
C LYS A 244 4.56 -7.70 -12.17
N LYS A 245 3.57 -8.54 -11.86
CA LYS A 245 2.77 -9.26 -12.83
C LYS A 245 1.64 -8.38 -13.40
N ASP A 246 1.05 -8.82 -14.49
CA ASP A 246 0.06 -8.05 -15.26
C ASP A 246 -1.33 -8.00 -14.59
N ALA A 247 -1.58 -8.77 -13.54
CA ALA A 247 -2.86 -8.74 -12.85
C ALA A 247 -2.72 -9.14 -11.37
N ALA A 248 -3.38 -8.38 -10.49
CA ALA A 248 -3.38 -8.64 -9.06
C ALA A 248 -4.52 -9.54 -8.56
N ILE A 249 -5.53 -9.84 -9.39
CA ILE A 249 -6.77 -10.43 -8.88
C ILE A 249 -6.50 -11.76 -8.16
N SER A 250 -6.75 -11.71 -6.84
CA SER A 250 -6.89 -12.76 -5.81
C SER A 250 -5.71 -13.66 -5.45
N ILE A 251 -4.65 -13.76 -6.24
CA ILE A 251 -3.52 -14.66 -5.93
C ILE A 251 -2.23 -13.86 -5.73
N LYS A 252 -1.77 -13.70 -4.49
CA LYS A 252 -0.59 -12.86 -4.18
C LYS A 252 0.71 -13.42 -4.76
N TYR A 253 0.97 -14.71 -4.58
CA TYR A 253 2.12 -15.43 -5.13
C TYR A 253 1.72 -16.76 -5.76
N MET A 254 2.27 -17.06 -6.93
CA MET A 254 2.27 -18.36 -7.58
C MET A 254 3.70 -18.82 -7.91
N PRO A 255 3.96 -20.15 -7.95
CA PRO A 255 5.25 -20.66 -8.44
C PRO A 255 5.61 -20.07 -9.80
N GLY A 256 6.81 -19.50 -9.90
CA GLY A 256 7.28 -18.77 -11.09
C GLY A 256 7.13 -17.25 -10.99
N ASP A 257 6.38 -16.74 -10.00
CA ASP A 257 6.32 -15.30 -9.75
C ASP A 257 7.66 -14.78 -9.24
N ALA A 258 8.02 -13.60 -9.75
CA ALA A 258 9.25 -12.92 -9.37
C ALA A 258 9.13 -12.16 -8.05
N ILE A 259 7.94 -11.92 -7.51
CA ILE A 259 7.73 -11.23 -6.22
C ILE A 259 7.00 -12.19 -5.28
N SER A 260 7.62 -12.51 -4.15
CA SER A 260 7.03 -13.28 -3.04
C SER A 260 6.04 -12.45 -2.21
N ASN A 261 5.27 -13.11 -1.33
CA ASN A 261 4.34 -12.42 -0.44
C ASN A 261 5.04 -11.42 0.50
N MET A 262 6.22 -11.76 1.02
CA MET A 262 6.94 -10.86 1.94
C MET A 262 7.65 -9.73 1.18
N GLU A 263 8.15 -9.96 -0.04
CA GLU A 263 8.60 -8.87 -0.93
C GLU A 263 7.44 -7.93 -1.29
N GLY A 264 6.26 -8.45 -1.60
CA GLY A 264 5.06 -7.65 -1.81
C GLY A 264 4.74 -6.79 -0.58
N THR A 265 4.85 -7.35 0.62
CA THR A 265 4.71 -6.58 1.87
C THR A 265 5.74 -5.46 2.00
N ALA A 266 6.97 -5.70 1.57
CA ALA A 266 8.00 -4.67 1.57
C ALA A 266 7.70 -3.49 0.63
N HIS A 267 6.84 -3.69 -0.38
CA HIS A 267 6.40 -2.63 -1.28
C HIS A 267 5.58 -1.54 -0.56
N THR A 268 4.98 -1.81 0.61
CA THR A 268 4.35 -0.79 1.47
C THR A 268 5.34 0.33 1.88
N PHE A 269 6.64 0.04 1.85
CA PHE A 269 7.70 0.98 2.20
C PHE A 269 8.34 1.67 0.98
N LEU A 270 7.67 1.60 -0.18
CA LEU A 270 8.02 2.24 -1.43
C LEU A 270 6.80 2.96 -2.02
N THR A 271 6.89 4.28 -2.16
CA THR A 271 5.81 5.13 -2.65
C THR A 271 6.24 5.82 -3.96
N PRO A 272 5.69 5.41 -5.11
CA PRO A 272 5.77 6.16 -6.36
C PRO A 272 4.87 7.39 -6.32
N ILE A 273 5.44 8.57 -6.60
CA ILE A 273 4.73 9.84 -6.77
C ILE A 273 4.84 10.27 -8.23
N VAL A 274 3.70 10.46 -8.89
CA VAL A 274 3.60 10.74 -10.32
C VAL A 274 2.86 12.04 -10.56
N PHE A 275 3.48 13.00 -11.25
CA PHE A 275 2.75 14.13 -11.82
C PHE A 275 2.08 13.68 -13.12
N ALA A 276 0.77 13.85 -13.21
CA ALA A 276 -0.03 13.29 -14.29
C ALA A 276 -1.09 14.24 -14.83
N ARG A 277 -1.53 13.97 -16.06
CA ARG A 277 -2.72 14.56 -16.66
C ARG A 277 -3.85 13.54 -16.59
N MET A 278 -4.91 13.85 -15.86
CA MET A 278 -6.09 13.01 -15.70
C MET A 278 -7.25 13.53 -16.54
N HIS A 279 -7.81 12.70 -17.42
CA HIS A 279 -8.85 13.06 -18.41
C HIS A 279 -10.26 13.08 -17.81
N GLY A 280 -10.36 13.11 -16.49
CA GLY A 280 -11.59 13.25 -15.75
C GLY A 280 -11.32 13.26 -14.25
N ASP A 281 -12.35 13.44 -13.43
CA ASP A 281 -12.24 13.24 -11.98
C ASP A 281 -12.64 11.81 -11.61
N TYR A 282 -11.87 11.16 -10.73
CA TYR A 282 -12.22 9.83 -10.22
C TYR A 282 -13.55 9.89 -9.46
N ALA A 283 -14.41 8.91 -9.73
CA ALA A 283 -15.65 8.71 -9.00
C ALA A 283 -15.89 7.22 -8.72
N TYR A 284 -16.76 6.94 -7.76
CA TYR A 284 -17.21 5.60 -7.44
C TYR A 284 -18.73 5.57 -7.35
N GLU A 285 -19.36 4.83 -8.26
CA GLU A 285 -20.82 4.67 -8.35
C GLU A 285 -21.15 3.18 -8.50
N GLY A 286 -20.89 2.39 -7.46
CA GLY A 286 -20.98 0.92 -7.51
C GLY A 286 -19.89 0.24 -8.35
N SER A 287 -19.06 1.04 -9.04
CA SER A 287 -17.85 0.62 -9.75
C SER A 287 -16.87 1.80 -9.83
N HIS A 288 -15.58 1.49 -10.04
CA HIS A 288 -14.57 2.52 -10.27
C HIS A 288 -14.78 3.16 -11.64
N THR A 289 -14.87 4.49 -11.68
CA THR A 289 -15.11 5.25 -12.91
C THR A 289 -14.37 6.59 -12.89
N VAL A 290 -14.42 7.28 -14.03
CA VAL A 290 -13.85 8.62 -14.21
C VAL A 290 -14.89 9.48 -14.92
N LEU A 291 -15.24 10.64 -14.33
CA LEU A 291 -16.12 11.64 -14.91
C LEU A 291 -15.33 12.43 -15.96
N PRO A 292 -15.58 12.23 -17.27
CA PRO A 292 -14.67 12.66 -18.31
C PRO A 292 -14.72 14.18 -18.56
N TYR A 293 -13.59 14.75 -18.97
CA TYR A 293 -13.55 16.10 -19.54
C TYR A 293 -13.56 16.04 -21.06
N ALA A 294 -14.30 16.95 -21.69
CA ALA A 294 -14.33 17.09 -23.14
C ALA A 294 -13.00 17.62 -23.69
N GLY A 295 -12.04 16.73 -24.00
CA GLY A 295 -10.75 17.07 -24.60
C GLY A 295 -9.79 17.85 -23.70
N ARG A 296 -10.01 17.76 -22.39
CA ARG A 296 -9.21 18.45 -21.38
C ARG A 296 -8.72 17.46 -20.34
N ALA A 297 -7.75 17.88 -19.55
CA ALA A 297 -7.26 17.11 -18.42
C ALA A 297 -7.05 18.01 -17.20
N ARG A 298 -7.10 17.41 -16.02
CA ARG A 298 -6.63 18.03 -14.79
C ARG A 298 -5.19 17.61 -14.55
N GLU A 299 -4.33 18.57 -14.25
CA GLU A 299 -3.00 18.25 -13.71
C GLU A 299 -3.18 17.79 -12.28
N VAL A 300 -2.69 16.61 -11.94
CA VAL A 300 -2.81 15.98 -10.62
C VAL A 300 -1.49 15.34 -10.23
N VAL A 301 -1.37 14.99 -8.95
CA VAL A 301 -0.32 14.09 -8.48
C VAL A 301 -0.98 12.78 -8.05
N VAL A 302 -0.50 11.66 -8.55
CA VAL A 302 -0.93 10.33 -8.09
C VAL A 302 0.13 9.79 -7.14
N SER A 303 -0.29 9.49 -5.93
CA SER A 303 0.50 8.70 -4.98
C SER A 303 0.08 7.25 -5.11
N ALA A 304 0.94 6.41 -5.69
CA ALA A 304 0.70 4.97 -5.80
C ALA A 304 1.22 4.24 -4.55
N ALA A 305 0.91 4.77 -3.36
CA ALA A 305 1.26 4.16 -2.10
C ALA A 305 0.53 2.81 -1.96
N ILE A 306 1.27 1.77 -1.59
CA ILE A 306 0.68 0.46 -1.34
C ILE A 306 0.16 0.41 0.08
N GLN A 307 -1.13 0.16 0.23
CA GLN A 307 -1.73 0.05 1.56
C GLN A 307 -1.37 -1.29 2.22
N PRO A 308 -1.31 -1.34 3.56
CA PRO A 308 -1.16 -2.59 4.29
C PRO A 308 -2.28 -3.58 3.94
N ASP A 309 -1.91 -4.73 3.36
CA ASP A 309 -2.84 -5.72 2.85
C ASP A 309 -3.19 -6.80 3.88
N PHE A 310 -4.44 -6.77 4.35
CA PHE A 310 -5.08 -7.75 5.25
C PHE A 310 -6.25 -8.47 4.57
N GLU A 311 -6.20 -8.67 3.25
CA GLU A 311 -7.24 -9.43 2.54
C GLU A 311 -7.27 -10.91 2.99
N ASP A 312 -6.11 -11.46 3.40
CA ASP A 312 -5.93 -12.84 3.82
C ASP A 312 -4.86 -12.99 4.93
N CYS A 313 -4.41 -14.23 5.18
CA CYS A 313 -3.37 -14.53 6.17
C CYS A 313 -1.92 -14.34 5.68
N ASN A 314 -1.73 -13.85 4.46
CA ASN A 314 -0.43 -13.55 3.86
C ASN A 314 -0.10 -12.05 4.02
N GLY A 315 0.95 -11.59 3.35
CA GLY A 315 1.27 -10.16 3.26
C GLY A 315 1.51 -9.50 4.62
N MET A 316 0.77 -8.41 4.89
CA MET A 316 0.88 -7.67 6.15
C MET A 316 0.46 -8.50 7.37
N MET A 317 -0.56 -9.35 7.22
CA MET A 317 -0.98 -10.26 8.29
C MET A 317 0.17 -11.18 8.70
N ALA A 318 0.89 -11.74 7.73
CA ALA A 318 2.04 -12.61 7.99
C ALA A 318 3.20 -11.85 8.66
N LEU A 319 3.47 -10.61 8.24
CA LEU A 319 4.49 -9.77 8.87
C LEU A 319 4.16 -9.49 10.35
N ALA A 320 2.93 -9.08 10.65
CA ALA A 320 2.52 -8.61 11.96
C ALA A 320 2.12 -9.71 12.96
N ARG A 321 1.87 -10.93 12.47
CA ARG A 321 1.41 -12.07 13.29
C ARG A 321 2.41 -12.43 14.38
N LEU A 322 1.90 -12.65 15.59
CA LEU A 322 2.64 -13.22 16.71
C LEU A 322 2.63 -14.75 16.66
N GLU A 323 3.70 -15.36 17.15
CA GLU A 323 3.91 -16.80 17.17
C GLU A 323 4.10 -17.33 18.60
N HIS A 324 4.12 -18.66 18.77
CA HIS A 324 4.34 -19.26 20.09
C HIS A 324 5.68 -18.89 20.72
N HIS A 325 6.64 -18.50 19.89
CA HIS A 325 7.96 -18.03 20.28
C HIS A 325 8.12 -16.57 19.82
N ALA A 326 8.98 -15.82 20.53
CA ALA A 326 9.31 -14.47 20.13
C ALA A 326 10.12 -14.49 18.83
N ILE A 327 9.92 -13.50 17.98
CA ILE A 327 10.62 -13.37 16.71
C ILE A 327 11.60 -12.22 16.81
N GLN A 328 12.89 -12.54 16.80
CA GLN A 328 13.94 -11.55 16.80
C GLN A 328 14.10 -10.96 15.40
N GLY A 329 14.07 -9.63 15.29
CA GLY A 329 14.42 -8.95 14.06
C GLY A 329 15.93 -8.99 13.82
N VAL A 330 16.33 -9.28 12.58
CA VAL A 330 17.72 -9.39 12.15
C VAL A 330 17.94 -8.46 10.97
N ASP A 331 18.89 -7.53 11.05
CA ASP A 331 19.23 -6.70 9.90
C ASP A 331 19.88 -7.57 8.80
N TRP A 332 19.57 -7.27 7.54
CA TRP A 332 19.99 -8.05 6.39
C TRP A 332 20.53 -7.11 5.29
N PRO A 333 21.69 -6.48 5.53
CA PRO A 333 22.23 -5.45 4.63
C PRO A 333 22.50 -5.95 3.21
N GLN A 334 22.79 -7.24 3.05
CA GLN A 334 23.02 -7.89 1.77
C GLN A 334 21.74 -8.28 1.02
N TRP A 335 20.55 -7.96 1.53
CA TRP A 335 19.28 -8.30 0.88
C TRP A 335 19.22 -7.85 -0.58
N GLY A 336 19.71 -6.64 -0.88
CA GLY A 336 19.75 -6.14 -2.27
C GLY A 336 20.64 -6.93 -3.22
N GLN A 337 21.62 -7.68 -2.71
CA GLN A 337 22.50 -8.56 -3.51
C GLN A 337 21.97 -9.99 -3.60
N ASN A 338 21.12 -10.38 -2.65
CA ASN A 338 20.62 -11.74 -2.46
C ASN A 338 19.10 -11.82 -2.71
N ILE A 339 18.59 -11.07 -3.68
CA ILE A 339 17.19 -11.17 -4.10
C ILE A 339 17.01 -12.52 -4.80
N ALA A 340 16.24 -13.42 -4.18
CA ALA A 340 15.97 -14.74 -4.76
C ALA A 340 15.26 -14.59 -6.12
N SER A 341 15.76 -15.32 -7.11
CA SER A 341 15.18 -15.41 -8.45
C SER A 341 13.80 -16.09 -8.43
N ALA A 342 13.04 -15.93 -9.52
CA ALA A 342 11.74 -16.58 -9.68
C ALA A 342 11.85 -18.12 -9.61
N SER A 343 12.91 -18.71 -10.19
CA SER A 343 13.16 -20.15 -10.15
C SER A 343 13.53 -20.64 -8.76
N GLU A 344 14.32 -19.89 -7.99
CA GLU A 344 14.62 -20.23 -6.60
C GLU A 344 13.36 -20.17 -5.73
N LYS A 345 12.51 -19.14 -5.92
CA LYS A 345 11.25 -19.00 -5.18
C LYS A 345 10.19 -20.05 -5.55
N ALA A 346 10.30 -20.65 -6.73
CA ALA A 346 9.43 -21.76 -7.11
C ALA A 346 9.62 -22.98 -6.19
N ASN A 347 10.80 -23.14 -5.56
CA ASN A 347 11.01 -24.11 -4.49
C ASN A 347 10.39 -23.61 -3.17
N PRO A 348 9.40 -24.32 -2.58
CA PRO A 348 8.72 -23.87 -1.37
C PRO A 348 9.64 -23.68 -0.15
N SER A 349 10.64 -24.54 0.04
CA SER A 349 11.57 -24.47 1.17
C SER A 349 12.50 -23.27 1.04
N THR A 350 13.05 -23.04 -0.15
CA THR A 350 13.88 -21.88 -0.45
C THR A 350 13.08 -20.59 -0.27
N ARG A 351 11.87 -20.52 -0.82
CA ARG A 351 10.98 -19.36 -0.64
C ARG A 351 10.64 -19.10 0.82
N ALA A 352 10.29 -20.14 1.58
CA ALA A 352 9.94 -19.98 2.99
C ALA A 352 11.12 -19.47 3.83
N SER A 353 12.35 -19.96 3.55
CA SER A 353 13.56 -19.44 4.18
C SER A 353 13.79 -17.97 3.83
N TYR A 354 13.69 -17.63 2.55
CA TYR A 354 13.84 -16.26 2.07
C TYR A 354 12.80 -15.31 2.68
N ASP A 355 11.51 -15.67 2.66
CA ASP A 355 10.44 -14.85 3.25
C ASP A 355 10.62 -14.66 4.75
N ARG A 356 11.13 -15.67 5.47
CA ARG A 356 11.47 -15.55 6.89
C ARG A 356 12.59 -14.53 7.11
N ASP A 357 13.62 -14.55 6.27
CA ASP A 357 14.76 -13.64 6.39
C ASP A 357 14.34 -12.19 6.05
N VAL A 358 13.51 -12.00 5.00
CA VAL A 358 12.89 -10.69 4.70
C VAL A 358 12.02 -10.22 5.86
N ARG A 359 11.20 -11.10 6.44
CA ARG A 359 10.34 -10.76 7.59
C ARG A 359 11.17 -10.33 8.80
N ALA A 360 12.23 -11.06 9.13
CA ALA A 360 13.13 -10.72 10.23
C ALA A 360 13.80 -9.36 10.00
N HIS A 361 14.18 -9.05 8.75
CA HIS A 361 14.69 -7.73 8.37
C HIS A 361 13.68 -6.61 8.59
N LEU A 362 12.44 -6.77 8.13
CA LEU A 362 11.39 -5.78 8.35
C LEU A 362 11.11 -5.59 9.86
N ILE A 363 11.03 -6.68 10.63
CA ILE A 363 10.85 -6.61 12.10
C ILE A 363 12.01 -5.83 12.75
N HIS A 364 13.25 -6.06 12.32
CA HIS A 364 14.43 -5.34 12.84
C HIS A 364 14.27 -3.83 12.72
N HIS A 365 13.81 -3.35 11.58
CA HIS A 365 13.71 -1.92 11.30
C HIS A 365 12.46 -1.28 11.89
N LEU A 366 11.37 -2.04 12.03
CA LEU A 366 10.10 -1.51 12.54
C LEU A 366 9.99 -1.53 14.07
N VAL A 367 10.29 -2.66 14.71
CA VAL A 367 10.03 -2.87 16.17
C VAL A 367 11.13 -3.65 16.89
N LYS A 368 12.23 -4.01 16.21
CA LYS A 368 13.36 -4.84 16.69
C LYS A 368 13.01 -6.28 17.06
N ARG A 369 11.86 -6.55 17.67
CA ARG A 369 11.40 -7.88 18.11
C ARG A 369 9.88 -7.92 18.15
N LEU A 370 9.30 -9.06 17.76
CA LEU A 370 7.91 -9.40 18.07
C LEU A 370 7.87 -10.31 19.32
N PRO A 371 7.00 -10.02 20.30
CA PRO A 371 6.82 -10.89 21.45
C PRO A 371 6.17 -12.22 21.06
N ALA A 372 6.36 -13.24 21.89
CA ALA A 372 5.62 -14.48 21.81
C ALA A 372 4.17 -14.29 22.24
N LEU A 373 3.28 -15.17 21.76
CA LEU A 373 1.84 -15.15 22.08
C LEU A 373 1.56 -15.21 23.59
N HIS A 374 2.38 -15.92 24.36
CA HIS A 374 2.20 -16.06 25.81
C HIS A 374 2.71 -14.84 26.60
N GLU A 375 3.44 -13.93 25.97
CA GLU A 375 3.96 -12.70 26.59
C GLU A 375 2.98 -11.52 26.45
N VAL A 376 1.86 -11.70 25.76
CA VAL A 376 0.89 -10.63 25.47
C VAL A 376 -0.50 -10.97 25.95
N HIS A 377 -1.29 -9.93 26.19
CA HIS A 377 -2.73 -10.01 26.40
C HIS A 377 -3.44 -9.34 25.22
N PRO A 378 -3.85 -10.11 24.19
CA PRO A 378 -4.41 -9.52 22.99
C PRO A 378 -5.74 -8.82 23.26
N LEU A 379 -5.83 -7.58 22.81
CA LEU A 379 -7.03 -6.76 22.87
C LEU A 379 -8.04 -7.22 21.81
N SER A 380 -9.32 -6.99 22.07
CA SER A 380 -10.31 -6.98 20.99
C SER A 380 -10.08 -5.77 20.07
N VAL A 381 -10.62 -5.81 18.85
CA VAL A 381 -10.55 -4.68 17.91
C VAL A 381 -11.09 -3.37 18.54
N PRO A 382 -12.27 -3.34 19.19
CA PRO A 382 -12.75 -2.13 19.87
C PRO A 382 -11.83 -1.63 20.99
N GLN A 383 -11.20 -2.54 21.75
CA GLN A 383 -10.25 -2.17 22.80
C GLN A 383 -8.96 -1.58 22.21
N ALA A 384 -8.45 -2.15 21.12
CA ALA A 384 -7.31 -1.62 20.41
C ALA A 384 -7.60 -0.24 19.81
N ILE A 385 -8.80 -0.03 19.26
CA ILE A 385 -9.27 1.29 18.81
C ILE A 385 -9.28 2.28 19.97
N ALA A 386 -9.90 1.95 21.10
CA ALA A 386 -9.96 2.84 22.26
C ALA A 386 -8.55 3.20 22.79
N GLN A 387 -7.61 2.24 22.78
CA GLN A 387 -6.21 2.51 23.13
C GLN A 387 -5.54 3.44 22.12
N LEU A 388 -5.72 3.17 20.82
CA LEU A 388 -5.22 4.01 19.75
C LEU A 388 -5.86 5.38 19.72
N GLU A 389 -6.99 5.64 20.39
CA GLU A 389 -7.65 6.93 20.57
C GLU A 389 -7.23 7.65 21.87
N ALA A 390 -6.68 6.90 22.82
CA ALA A 390 -6.07 7.41 24.05
C ALA A 390 -4.55 7.65 23.91
N GLY A 391 -3.94 7.20 22.81
CA GLY A 391 -2.56 7.51 22.43
C GLY A 391 -1.61 6.34 22.61
N ALA A 392 -2.14 5.20 23.07
CA ALA A 392 -1.38 3.98 23.22
C ALA A 392 -1.28 3.26 21.87
N THR A 393 -0.06 3.15 21.36
CA THR A 393 0.27 2.49 20.08
C THR A 393 0.95 1.15 20.28
N HIS A 394 0.86 0.59 21.49
CA HIS A 394 1.57 -0.60 21.92
C HIS A 394 0.62 -1.74 22.28
N GLY A 395 1.05 -2.98 22.09
CA GLY A 395 0.34 -4.19 22.48
C GLY A 395 0.09 -5.15 21.31
N ALA A 396 -0.95 -5.95 21.46
CA ALA A 396 -1.38 -6.94 20.48
C ALA A 396 -2.89 -6.88 20.30
N VAL A 397 -3.37 -7.14 19.10
CA VAL A 397 -4.80 -7.18 18.77
C VAL A 397 -5.17 -8.55 18.23
N ARG A 398 -6.32 -9.06 18.68
CA ARG A 398 -6.91 -10.30 18.21
C ARG A 398 -7.78 -10.02 17.00
N LEU A 399 -7.35 -10.55 15.85
CA LEU A 399 -8.08 -10.57 14.60
C LEU A 399 -8.68 -11.98 14.38
N PRO A 400 -9.61 -12.18 13.42
CA PRO A 400 -10.29 -13.46 13.22
C PRO A 400 -9.34 -14.65 13.01
N LYS A 401 -8.24 -14.45 12.27
CA LYS A 401 -7.29 -15.52 11.90
C LYS A 401 -5.94 -15.46 12.62
N ALA A 402 -5.67 -14.40 13.38
CA ALA A 402 -4.37 -14.21 14.01
C ALA A 402 -4.43 -13.26 15.21
N VAL A 403 -3.41 -13.33 16.05
CA VAL A 403 -3.04 -12.23 16.94
C VAL A 403 -1.87 -11.50 16.29
N VAL A 404 -1.96 -10.19 16.15
CA VAL A 404 -0.93 -9.36 15.51
C VAL A 404 -0.42 -8.28 16.45
N SER A 405 0.82 -7.83 16.25
CA SER A 405 1.44 -6.74 17.01
C SER A 405 0.87 -5.39 16.59
N LEU A 406 0.30 -4.65 17.54
CA LEU A 406 -0.18 -3.29 17.32
C LEU A 406 0.99 -2.33 17.05
N ASP A 407 2.10 -2.50 17.77
CA ASP A 407 3.34 -1.73 17.60
C ASP A 407 3.86 -1.80 16.17
N LEU A 408 3.91 -3.02 15.61
CA LEU A 408 4.40 -3.23 14.25
C LEU A 408 3.49 -2.54 13.26
N LEU A 409 2.18 -2.70 13.38
CA LEU A 409 1.23 -2.07 12.47
C LEU A 409 1.28 -0.54 12.54
N PHE A 410 1.40 0.01 13.73
CA PHE A 410 1.59 1.45 13.90
C PHE A 410 2.88 1.92 13.19
N ARG A 411 3.99 1.20 13.38
CA ARG A 411 5.27 1.52 12.73
C ARG A 411 5.23 1.39 11.22
N VAL A 412 4.47 0.44 10.67
CA VAL A 412 4.21 0.32 9.23
C VAL A 412 3.59 1.60 8.68
N TYR A 413 2.53 2.11 9.32
CA TYR A 413 1.88 3.35 8.89
C TYR A 413 2.77 4.58 9.05
N VAL A 414 3.56 4.66 10.14
CA VAL A 414 4.54 5.74 10.33
C VAL A 414 5.52 5.77 9.15
N GLU A 415 6.06 4.62 8.77
CA GLU A 415 7.00 4.49 7.66
C GLU A 415 6.37 4.82 6.29
N ALA A 416 5.18 4.29 6.01
CA ALA A 416 4.47 4.53 4.77
C ALA A 416 4.11 6.01 4.59
N LEU A 417 3.50 6.63 5.60
CA LEU A 417 3.16 8.06 5.59
C LEU A 417 4.40 8.96 5.52
N ALA A 418 5.49 8.57 6.21
CA ALA A 418 6.74 9.32 6.15
C ALA A 418 7.32 9.37 4.73
N ASN A 419 7.23 8.26 3.99
CA ASN A 419 7.69 8.19 2.60
C ASN A 419 6.79 9.01 1.68
N GLU A 420 5.48 8.84 1.79
CA GLU A 420 4.49 9.51 0.96
C GLU A 420 4.48 11.03 1.19
N LEU A 421 4.18 11.47 2.41
CA LEU A 421 4.09 12.90 2.75
C LEU A 421 5.45 13.58 2.63
N GLY A 422 6.54 12.89 2.96
CA GLY A 422 7.89 13.42 2.78
C GLY A 422 8.21 13.73 1.32
N ALA A 423 7.81 12.86 0.39
CA ALA A 423 8.00 13.10 -1.03
C ALA A 423 7.06 14.20 -1.55
N LEU A 424 5.78 14.19 -1.15
CA LEU A 424 4.82 15.23 -1.53
C LEU A 424 5.26 16.62 -1.06
N GLU A 425 5.67 16.79 0.20
CA GLU A 425 6.18 18.07 0.71
C GLU A 425 7.44 18.54 -0.05
N ALA A 426 8.26 17.62 -0.58
CA ALA A 426 9.46 17.97 -1.33
C ALA A 426 9.17 18.44 -2.76
N VAL A 427 8.15 17.90 -3.42
CA VAL A 427 7.87 18.18 -4.85
C VAL A 427 6.66 19.05 -5.09
N CYS A 428 5.68 19.08 -4.19
CA CYS A 428 4.47 19.87 -4.34
C CYS A 428 4.66 21.22 -3.64
N PRO A 429 4.60 22.36 -4.35
CA PRO A 429 4.66 23.68 -3.71
C PRO A 429 3.42 23.97 -2.86
N SER A 430 2.27 23.38 -3.20
CA SER A 430 1.02 23.45 -2.44
C SER A 430 0.11 22.31 -2.91
N TYR A 431 -0.57 21.60 -2.02
CA TYR A 431 -1.42 20.47 -2.43
C TYR A 431 -2.65 20.22 -1.54
N VAL A 432 -3.66 19.59 -2.15
CA VAL A 432 -4.87 19.03 -1.52
C VAL A 432 -4.72 17.52 -1.56
N TYR A 433 -4.55 16.90 -0.40
CA TYR A 433 -4.39 15.46 -0.27
C TYR A 433 -5.75 14.78 -0.14
N THR A 434 -6.01 13.76 -0.95
CA THR A 434 -7.18 12.89 -0.79
C THR A 434 -6.75 11.50 -0.37
N SER A 435 -7.53 10.84 0.49
CA SER A 435 -7.29 9.47 0.93
C SER A 435 -8.60 8.69 0.99
N ASP A 436 -8.56 7.42 0.59
CA ASP A 436 -9.67 6.49 0.72
C ASP A 436 -9.31 5.38 1.74
N PRO A 437 -10.30 4.86 2.49
CA PRO A 437 -10.07 3.82 3.47
C PRO A 437 -9.63 2.51 2.80
N PRO A 438 -8.87 1.66 3.50
CA PRO A 438 -8.35 0.38 2.99
C PRO A 438 -9.40 -0.73 2.84
N ALA A 439 -10.65 -0.41 2.48
CA ALA A 439 -11.78 -1.33 2.63
C ALA A 439 -11.62 -2.67 1.90
N ILE A 440 -11.06 -2.68 0.69
CA ILE A 440 -10.84 -3.94 -0.07
C ILE A 440 -9.71 -4.79 0.54
N PHE A 441 -8.78 -4.15 1.25
CA PHE A 441 -7.64 -4.78 1.92
C PHE A 441 -7.93 -5.13 3.39
N ALA A 442 -9.14 -4.86 3.88
CA ALA A 442 -9.52 -4.90 5.30
C ALA A 442 -10.35 -6.15 5.68
N ARG A 443 -10.31 -7.23 4.89
CA ARG A 443 -11.15 -8.42 5.15
C ARG A 443 -10.89 -9.07 6.50
N GLU A 444 -9.62 -9.17 6.88
CA GLU A 444 -9.21 -9.78 8.16
C GLU A 444 -8.92 -8.75 9.25
N CYS A 445 -8.95 -7.46 8.93
CA CYS A 445 -8.69 -6.38 9.87
C CYS A 445 -9.62 -5.21 9.56
N ASP A 446 -10.53 -4.90 10.48
CA ASP A 446 -11.55 -3.85 10.31
C ASP A 446 -10.95 -2.51 9.83
N ALA A 447 -11.62 -1.88 8.85
CA ALA A 447 -11.15 -0.63 8.27
C ALA A 447 -11.05 0.50 9.30
N THR A 448 -11.89 0.52 10.34
CA THR A 448 -11.83 1.50 11.43
C THR A 448 -10.51 1.38 12.18
N LEU A 449 -10.05 0.17 12.50
CA LEU A 449 -8.76 -0.04 13.17
C LEU A 449 -7.60 0.47 12.31
N LEU A 450 -7.63 0.18 11.01
CA LEU A 450 -6.60 0.65 10.08
C LEU A 450 -6.60 2.18 9.93
N ASN A 451 -7.78 2.82 9.89
CA ASN A 451 -7.90 4.27 9.87
C ASN A 451 -7.38 4.90 11.16
N ARG A 452 -7.64 4.31 12.34
CA ARG A 452 -7.09 4.79 13.62
C ARG A 452 -5.57 4.64 13.68
N LEU A 453 -5.02 3.55 13.16
CA LEU A 453 -3.56 3.39 13.02
C LEU A 453 -2.96 4.46 12.12
N GLN A 454 -3.58 4.75 10.97
CA GLN A 454 -3.14 5.80 10.06
C GLN A 454 -3.22 7.20 10.72
N ALA A 455 -4.32 7.51 11.42
CA ALA A 455 -4.49 8.78 12.13
C ALA A 455 -3.47 8.92 13.28
N ALA A 456 -3.25 7.87 14.07
CA ALA A 456 -2.25 7.87 15.15
C ALA A 456 -0.83 8.04 14.59
N ALA A 457 -0.50 7.36 13.48
CA ALA A 457 0.79 7.51 12.80
C ALA A 457 0.98 8.93 12.26
N LEU A 458 -0.06 9.54 11.67
CA LEU A 458 -0.02 10.93 11.23
C LEU A 458 0.19 11.89 12.41
N ALA A 459 -0.54 11.70 13.52
CA ALA A 459 -0.38 12.50 14.73
C ALA A 459 1.04 12.39 15.29
N HIS A 460 1.61 11.19 15.31
CA HIS A 460 3.00 10.95 15.72
C HIS A 460 4.00 11.71 14.85
N LEU A 461 3.83 11.65 13.53
CA LEU A 461 4.67 12.40 12.58
C LEU A 461 4.53 13.92 12.82
N VAL A 462 3.31 14.45 12.94
CA VAL A 462 3.10 15.88 13.23
C VAL A 462 3.75 16.27 14.57
N ALA A 463 3.61 15.47 15.61
CA ALA A 463 4.22 15.75 16.92
C ALA A 463 5.75 15.78 16.88
N LEU A 464 6.38 14.89 16.09
CA LEU A 464 7.84 14.89 15.91
C LEU A 464 8.34 16.12 15.13
N ASN A 465 7.52 16.70 14.25
CA ASN A 465 7.89 17.88 13.47
C ASN A 465 6.66 18.74 13.08
N PRO A 466 6.16 19.59 13.98
CA PRO A 466 4.89 20.31 13.80
C PRO A 466 4.88 21.27 12.61
N GLY A 467 6.06 21.80 12.24
CA GLY A 467 6.20 22.76 11.14
C GLY A 467 6.38 22.12 9.78
N ARG A 468 6.09 20.83 9.61
CA ARG A 468 6.57 20.09 8.44
C ARG A 468 5.59 20.00 7.28
N LEU A 469 4.29 19.91 7.56
CA LEU A 469 3.26 19.89 6.53
C LEU A 469 2.98 21.33 6.09
N LYS A 470 3.96 21.97 5.44
CA LYS A 470 3.91 23.40 5.06
C LYS A 470 3.13 23.61 3.78
N ASN A 471 3.19 22.62 2.88
CA ASN A 471 2.64 22.70 1.54
C ASN A 471 1.25 22.05 1.46
N MET A 472 0.91 21.14 2.38
CA MET A 472 -0.45 20.61 2.49
C MET A 472 -1.43 21.72 2.89
N ARG A 473 -2.52 21.88 2.13
CA ARG A 473 -3.60 22.84 2.42
C ARG A 473 -4.82 22.15 2.99
N ILE A 474 -5.17 21.02 2.39
CA ILE A 474 -6.36 20.26 2.73
C ILE A 474 -5.98 18.78 2.83
N PHE A 475 -6.47 18.12 3.87
CA PHE A 475 -6.53 16.67 3.98
C PHE A 475 -7.99 16.25 3.87
N ALA A 476 -8.35 15.54 2.81
CA ALA A 476 -9.73 15.13 2.55
C ALA A 476 -9.84 13.60 2.57
N PHE A 477 -10.64 13.08 3.49
CA PHE A 477 -10.79 11.63 3.69
C PHE A 477 -12.16 11.16 3.23
N ASN A 478 -12.21 10.00 2.56
CA ASN A 478 -13.46 9.37 2.17
C ASN A 478 -14.03 8.53 3.32
N ASP A 479 -15.10 8.98 3.94
CA ASP A 479 -15.59 8.48 5.22
C ASP A 479 -16.65 7.36 5.10
N TYR A 480 -16.84 6.80 3.91
CA TYR A 480 -17.89 5.79 3.66
C TYR A 480 -17.77 4.52 4.52
N ALA A 481 -16.55 4.11 4.88
CA ALA A 481 -16.30 2.92 5.70
C ALA A 481 -16.16 3.25 7.20
N ASP A 482 -15.90 4.50 7.55
CA ASP A 482 -15.69 4.97 8.92
C ASP A 482 -16.01 6.48 9.00
N PRO A 483 -17.28 6.83 9.31
CA PRO A 483 -17.73 8.21 9.39
C PRO A 483 -16.96 9.05 10.43
N GLN A 484 -16.36 8.42 11.43
CA GLN A 484 -15.64 9.10 12.50
C GLN A 484 -14.19 9.41 12.11
N ALA A 485 -13.61 8.74 11.11
CA ALA A 485 -12.21 8.90 10.71
C ALA A 485 -11.80 10.36 10.49
N VAL A 486 -12.67 11.16 9.86
CA VAL A 486 -12.41 12.59 9.58
C VAL A 486 -12.09 13.36 10.87
N TRP A 487 -12.79 13.07 11.97
CA TRP A 487 -12.52 13.69 13.26
C TRP A 487 -11.14 13.28 13.83
N HIS A 488 -10.74 12.01 13.68
CA HIS A 488 -9.42 11.56 14.13
C HIS A 488 -8.29 12.19 13.31
N PHE A 489 -8.47 12.34 11.99
CA PHE A 489 -7.51 13.08 11.16
C PHE A 489 -7.48 14.57 11.51
N GLN A 490 -8.63 15.17 11.84
CA GLN A 490 -8.69 16.55 12.32
C GLN A 490 -7.89 16.74 13.61
N LYS A 491 -7.99 15.78 14.55
CA LYS A 491 -7.14 15.75 15.75
C LYS A 491 -5.67 15.57 15.42
N ALA A 492 -5.33 14.64 14.53
CA ALA A 492 -3.95 14.35 14.15
C ALA A 492 -3.24 15.55 13.50
N LEU A 493 -3.98 16.39 12.79
CA LEU A 493 -3.48 17.57 12.08
C LEU A 493 -3.73 18.88 12.83
N GLN A 494 -4.19 18.82 14.07
CA GLN A 494 -4.45 20.02 14.87
C GLN A 494 -3.18 20.88 15.00
N GLY A 495 -3.33 22.20 14.81
CA GLY A 495 -2.21 23.15 14.91
C GLY A 495 -1.29 23.22 13.68
N THR A 496 -1.46 22.36 12.67
CA THR A 496 -0.65 22.40 11.44
C THR A 496 -1.09 23.48 10.44
N GLY A 497 -2.31 23.99 10.58
CA GLY A 497 -2.96 24.87 9.59
C GLY A 497 -3.58 24.12 8.40
N VAL A 498 -3.47 22.78 8.35
CA VAL A 498 -4.14 21.95 7.34
C VAL A 498 -5.63 21.86 7.65
N LYS A 499 -6.48 22.16 6.66
CA LYS A 499 -7.93 21.97 6.76
C LYS A 499 -8.29 20.50 6.54
N VAL A 500 -9.01 19.90 7.49
CA VAL A 500 -9.49 18.52 7.37
C VAL A 500 -10.98 18.52 7.00
N MET A 501 -11.36 17.72 6.01
CA MET A 501 -12.76 17.63 5.55
C MET A 501 -13.09 16.28 4.93
N ARG A 502 -14.35 16.05 4.57
CA ARG A 502 -14.75 14.86 3.81
C ARG A 502 -14.34 15.01 2.36
N LYS A 503 -13.94 13.91 1.72
CA LYS A 503 -13.61 13.88 0.29
C LYS A 503 -14.80 14.30 -0.57
N ALA A 504 -16.03 13.89 -0.22
CA ALA A 504 -17.24 14.28 -0.95
C ALA A 504 -17.45 15.81 -1.05
N ASP A 505 -16.95 16.57 -0.06
CA ASP A 505 -17.07 18.04 -0.06
C ASP A 505 -16.15 18.70 -1.12
N LEU A 506 -15.14 17.97 -1.62
CA LEU A 506 -14.31 18.40 -2.76
C LEU A 506 -14.93 18.07 -4.12
N PHE A 507 -15.92 17.17 -4.17
CA PHE A 507 -16.56 16.66 -5.38
C PHE A 507 -18.09 16.77 -5.25
N PRO A 508 -18.64 17.99 -5.08
CA PRO A 508 -20.04 18.15 -4.75
C PRO A 508 -20.94 17.74 -5.91
N SER A 509 -22.07 17.10 -5.59
CA SER A 509 -23.09 16.70 -6.59
C SER A 509 -23.70 17.90 -7.32
N THR A 510 -23.74 19.07 -6.69
CA THR A 510 -24.18 20.33 -7.31
C THR A 510 -23.26 20.79 -8.45
N ASN A 511 -22.03 20.29 -8.49
CA ASN A 511 -21.08 20.46 -9.58
C ASN A 511 -20.91 19.15 -10.38
N GLY A 512 -21.93 18.29 -10.42
CA GLY A 512 -21.90 17.02 -11.15
C GLY A 512 -20.83 16.04 -10.67
N GLY A 513 -20.33 16.17 -9.43
CA GLY A 513 -19.25 15.34 -8.90
C GLY A 513 -17.84 15.75 -9.34
N TYR A 514 -17.70 16.86 -10.09
CA TYR A 514 -16.37 17.36 -10.47
C TYR A 514 -15.69 18.11 -9.32
N TYR A 515 -14.37 18.00 -9.27
CA TYR A 515 -13.50 18.64 -8.28
C TYR A 515 -13.71 20.15 -8.25
N SER A 516 -14.07 20.64 -7.07
CA SER A 516 -14.32 22.04 -6.77
C SER A 516 -13.73 22.35 -5.39
N PRO A 517 -12.44 22.74 -5.31
CA PRO A 517 -11.82 23.00 -4.03
C PRO A 517 -12.35 24.30 -3.40
N PRO A 518 -12.41 24.38 -2.06
CA PRO A 518 -12.68 25.63 -1.38
C PRO A 518 -11.50 26.60 -1.55
N ALA A 519 -11.64 27.83 -1.06
CA ALA A 519 -10.64 28.89 -1.25
C ALA A 519 -9.22 28.48 -0.84
N GLU A 520 -9.09 27.71 0.25
CA GLU A 520 -7.80 27.22 0.77
C GLU A 520 -7.09 26.24 -0.18
N GLY A 521 -7.84 25.53 -1.03
CA GLY A 521 -7.31 24.58 -2.01
C GLY A 521 -7.09 25.17 -3.40
N LYS A 522 -7.50 26.41 -3.66
CA LYS A 522 -7.32 27.04 -4.98
C LYS A 522 -5.84 27.23 -5.30
N GLY A 523 -5.45 26.88 -6.53
CA GLY A 523 -4.05 26.94 -6.96
C GLY A 523 -3.16 25.80 -6.46
N ALA A 524 -3.69 24.87 -5.65
CA ALA A 524 -2.95 23.70 -5.18
C ALA A 524 -3.08 22.52 -6.16
N LEU A 525 -2.13 21.59 -6.11
CA LEU A 525 -2.24 20.30 -6.80
C LEU A 525 -3.11 19.34 -6.00
N LEU A 526 -4.05 18.67 -6.65
CA LEU A 526 -4.84 17.57 -6.13
C LEU A 526 -3.98 16.31 -6.14
N VAL A 527 -3.77 15.73 -4.96
CA VAL A 527 -3.13 14.43 -4.79
C VAL A 527 -4.20 13.35 -4.69
N LEU A 528 -4.15 12.40 -5.61
CA LEU A 528 -4.95 11.19 -5.60
C LEU A 528 -4.13 10.09 -4.92
N HIS A 529 -4.48 9.77 -3.67
CA HIS A 529 -3.96 8.56 -3.02
C HIS A 529 -4.64 7.36 -3.66
N ASN A 530 -3.84 6.57 -4.36
CA ASN A 530 -4.30 5.41 -5.09
C ASN A 530 -4.17 4.18 -4.19
N ASN A 531 -5.29 3.57 -3.82
CA ASN A 531 -5.36 2.37 -2.97
C ASN A 531 -4.93 1.13 -3.78
N SER A 532 -3.64 1.06 -4.12
CA SER A 532 -3.07 -0.01 -4.94
C SER A 532 -2.57 -1.17 -4.08
N ASP A 533 -2.54 -2.36 -4.67
CA ASP A 533 -1.89 -3.53 -4.10
C ASP A 533 -0.42 -3.67 -4.56
N ALA A 534 0.37 -4.41 -3.78
CA ALA A 534 1.80 -4.59 -4.05
C ALA A 534 2.12 -5.44 -5.27
N PHE A 535 1.17 -6.27 -5.72
CA PHE A 535 1.44 -7.50 -6.46
C PHE A 535 1.22 -7.32 -7.97
N GLY A 536 0.26 -6.50 -8.37
CA GLY A 536 -0.02 -6.21 -9.77
C GLY A 536 0.54 -4.88 -10.24
N GLN A 537 0.82 -4.80 -11.53
CA GLN A 537 1.07 -3.54 -12.23
C GLN A 537 -0.26 -2.97 -12.77
N ASN A 538 -1.28 -2.94 -11.91
CA ASN A 538 -2.68 -2.74 -12.30
C ASN A 538 -2.92 -1.41 -13.04
N ILE A 539 -2.18 -0.35 -12.69
CA ILE A 539 -2.25 0.94 -13.40
C ILE A 539 -1.91 0.78 -14.89
N GLU A 540 -0.93 -0.07 -15.22
CA GLU A 540 -0.50 -0.31 -16.60
C GLU A 540 -1.48 -1.23 -17.34
N THR A 541 -2.06 -2.22 -16.65
CA THR A 541 -2.67 -3.40 -17.29
C THR A 541 -4.17 -3.52 -17.11
N GLU A 542 -4.76 -3.11 -15.99
CA GLU A 542 -6.18 -3.34 -15.71
C GLU A 542 -7.11 -2.41 -16.50
N GLY A 543 -8.33 -2.88 -16.79
CA GLY A 543 -9.36 -2.08 -17.46
C GLY A 543 -9.97 -1.00 -16.54
N PRO A 544 -10.71 -0.04 -17.10
CA PRO A 544 -11.14 1.17 -16.38
C PRO A 544 -12.16 0.92 -15.26
N GLY A 545 -12.87 -0.21 -15.26
CA GLY A 545 -13.94 -0.51 -14.30
C GLY A 545 -13.59 -1.51 -13.19
N GLY A 546 -12.38 -2.09 -13.21
CA GLY A 546 -12.01 -3.17 -12.28
C GLY A 546 -11.55 -2.67 -10.91
N SER A 547 -10.76 -1.60 -10.90
CA SER A 547 -10.10 -1.05 -9.71
C SER A 547 -9.84 0.44 -9.86
N MET A 548 -9.47 1.11 -8.78
CA MET A 548 -8.98 2.49 -8.83
C MET A 548 -7.70 2.60 -9.67
N ASP A 549 -6.82 1.61 -9.60
CA ASP A 549 -5.62 1.48 -10.44
C ASP A 549 -5.97 1.50 -11.92
N GLY A 550 -6.91 0.64 -12.33
CA GLY A 550 -7.38 0.54 -13.71
C GLY A 550 -8.06 1.83 -14.19
N ALA A 551 -8.92 2.42 -13.36
CA ALA A 551 -9.60 3.69 -13.65
C ALA A 551 -8.60 4.83 -13.88
N ILE A 552 -7.63 5.00 -12.99
CA ILE A 552 -6.55 6.00 -13.12
C ILE A 552 -5.69 5.69 -14.34
N GLY A 553 -5.25 4.45 -14.48
CA GLY A 553 -4.35 4.02 -15.53
C GLY A 553 -4.93 4.14 -16.94
N CYS A 554 -6.24 3.91 -17.11
CA CYS A 554 -6.93 4.03 -18.39
C CYS A 554 -7.15 5.48 -18.82
N ASN A 555 -7.30 6.39 -17.85
CA ASN A 555 -7.75 7.77 -18.07
C ASN A 555 -6.69 8.82 -17.69
N SER A 556 -5.42 8.45 -17.64
CA SER A 556 -4.34 9.39 -17.32
C SER A 556 -2.99 9.00 -17.94
N SER A 557 -2.01 9.88 -17.76
CA SER A 557 -0.61 9.62 -18.11
C SER A 557 0.17 8.76 -17.11
N VAL A 558 -0.48 8.29 -16.02
CA VAL A 558 0.21 7.56 -14.95
C VAL A 558 0.77 6.24 -15.45
N ALA A 559 0.01 5.47 -16.26
CA ALA A 559 0.47 4.19 -16.81
C ALA A 559 1.78 4.31 -17.59
N GLY A 560 1.89 5.32 -18.47
CA GLY A 560 3.14 5.61 -19.19
C GLY A 560 4.28 6.03 -18.25
N SER A 561 3.95 6.66 -17.12
CA SER A 561 4.94 7.06 -16.12
C SER A 561 5.49 5.85 -15.37
N VAL A 562 4.65 4.92 -14.92
CA VAL A 562 5.06 3.76 -14.11
C VAL A 562 5.40 2.51 -14.94
N ARG A 563 5.39 2.62 -16.27
CA ARG A 563 5.61 1.50 -17.19
C ARG A 563 6.91 0.75 -16.87
N ARG A 564 6.82 -0.56 -16.61
CA ARG A 564 7.95 -1.35 -16.09
C ARG A 564 9.18 -1.48 -17.02
N ASP A 565 8.97 -1.39 -18.33
CA ASP A 565 10.02 -1.53 -19.35
C ASP A 565 10.83 -0.25 -19.58
N ARG A 566 10.43 0.89 -18.97
CA ARG A 566 11.13 2.16 -19.19
C ARG A 566 12.51 2.11 -18.53
N HIS A 567 13.53 2.58 -19.25
CA HIS A 567 14.91 2.51 -18.79
C HIS A 567 15.14 3.38 -17.53
N ASP A 568 14.46 4.52 -17.44
CA ASP A 568 14.59 5.53 -16.39
C ASP A 568 13.60 5.36 -15.22
N LEU A 569 12.91 4.21 -15.09
CA LEU A 569 11.89 3.96 -14.05
C LEU A 569 12.40 4.26 -12.64
N VAL A 570 13.64 3.85 -12.37
CA VAL A 570 14.33 3.96 -11.08
C VAL A 570 15.44 5.02 -11.10
N SER A 571 15.36 5.97 -12.03
CA SER A 571 16.32 7.08 -12.12
C SER A 571 16.16 8.08 -10.96
N ARG A 572 14.96 8.21 -10.40
CA ARG A 572 14.60 9.19 -9.36
C ARG A 572 14.17 8.49 -8.07
N VAL A 573 15.12 7.90 -7.36
CA VAL A 573 14.88 7.25 -6.05
C VAL A 573 15.30 8.18 -4.92
N LEU A 574 14.36 8.52 -4.03
CA LEU A 574 14.63 9.22 -2.78
C LEU A 574 14.68 8.23 -1.63
N LYS A 575 15.87 8.11 -1.04
CA LYS A 575 16.03 7.47 0.27
C LYS A 575 15.79 8.51 1.36
N ARG A 576 14.87 8.20 2.28
CA ARG A 576 14.66 9.02 3.48
C ARG A 576 15.97 9.11 4.29
N GLY A 577 16.35 10.30 4.75
CA GLY A 577 17.61 10.56 5.46
C GLY A 577 18.78 11.06 4.61
N GLU A 578 18.88 10.74 3.31
CA GLU A 578 20.00 11.20 2.45
C GLU A 578 19.74 12.57 1.80
N ARG A 579 18.49 12.84 1.39
CA ARG A 579 18.06 14.13 0.81
C ARG A 579 16.82 14.70 1.48
N LEU A 580 15.98 13.82 1.99
CA LEU A 580 14.97 14.19 2.95
C LEU A 580 15.61 14.15 4.35
N ARG A 581 16.26 15.23 4.80
CA ARG A 581 16.58 15.48 6.25
C ARG A 581 15.30 15.75 7.05
N VAL A 582 14.31 14.95 6.78
CA VAL A 582 12.94 15.25 7.06
C VAL A 582 12.42 13.86 7.45
N TRP A 583 12.49 13.50 8.74
CA TRP A 583 11.81 12.42 9.50
C TRP A 583 12.86 11.59 10.22
#